data_AF-A0A6B3D2N1-F1
#
_entry.id   AF-A0A6B3D2N1-F1
#
_cell.length_a   1.000
_cell.length_b   1.000
_cell.length_c   1.000
_cell.angle_alpha   90.00
_cell.angle_beta   90.00
_cell.angle_gamma   90.00
#
_symmetry.space_group_name_H-M   'P 1'
#
loop_
_entity.id
_entity.type
_entity.pdbx_description
1 polymer ?
#
loop_
_entity_poly.entity_id
_entity_poly.type
_entity_poly.pdbx_seq_one_letter_code
_entity_poly.pdbx_strand_id
1 'polypeptide(L)' 'FAPGVPVRRFHGPDRTLDDLTGGFVLTTYGTMRSAAAALAGRSWSMVVADEAQHVKNPYSATAKALRTIPSPARVALTG' A
#
# COMPACT_ATOMS: atom_id res chain seq x y z
N PHE A 1 -8.55 16.18 -3.63
CA PHE A 1 -9.20 15.61 -4.84
C PHE A 1 -8.36 15.99 -6.06
N ALA A 2 -7.91 15.04 -6.87
CA ALA A 2 -6.94 15.25 -7.96
C ALA A 2 -7.39 14.54 -9.27
N PRO A 3 -8.31 15.14 -10.03
CA PRO A 3 -8.79 14.59 -11.29
C PRO A 3 -7.64 14.44 -12.29
N GLY A 4 -7.58 13.29 -12.98
CA GLY A 4 -6.56 13.02 -14.01
C GLY A 4 -5.31 12.31 -13.51
N VAL A 5 -5.13 12.15 -12.19
CA VAL A 5 -4.03 11.31 -11.66
C VAL A 5 -4.35 9.83 -11.87
N PRO A 6 -3.45 9.03 -12.47
CA PRO A 6 -3.67 7.60 -12.63
C PRO A 6 -3.87 6.90 -11.29
N VAL A 7 -4.85 5.99 -11.23
CA VAL A 7 -5.10 5.15 -10.06
C VAL A 7 -5.15 3.69 -10.49
N ARG A 8 -4.26 2.88 -9.92
CA ARG A 8 -4.29 1.42 -10.06
C ARG A 8 -4.95 0.80 -8.85
N ARG A 9 -6.00 0.03 -9.07
CA ARG A 9 -6.55 -0.87 -8.05
C ARG A 9 -5.73 -2.15 -8.03
N PHE A 10 -5.20 -2.49 -6.86
CA PHE A 10 -4.42 -3.69 -6.63
C PHE A 10 -5.18 -4.59 -5.65
N HIS A 11 -6.18 -5.31 -6.16
CA HIS A 11 -6.98 -6.29 -5.43
C HIS A 11 -7.56 -7.32 -6.39
N GLY A 12 -8.01 -8.46 -5.88
CA GLY A 12 -8.54 -9.54 -6.70
C GLY A 12 -7.45 -10.40 -7.37
N PRO A 13 -7.86 -11.41 -8.15
CA PRO A 13 -6.95 -12.39 -8.75
C PRO A 13 -6.02 -11.77 -9.80
N ASP A 14 -6.53 -10.87 -10.64
CA ASP A 14 -5.80 -10.28 -11.78
C ASP A 14 -5.01 -9.01 -11.42
N ARG A 15 -4.67 -8.82 -10.14
CA ARG A 15 -3.93 -7.65 -9.68
C ARG A 15 -2.51 -7.65 -10.24
N THR A 16 -2.10 -6.54 -10.84
CA THR A 16 -0.73 -6.36 -11.37
C THR A 16 -0.18 -4.98 -11.01
N LEU A 17 1.16 -4.89 -10.94
CA LEU A 17 1.94 -3.66 -10.78
C LEU A 17 2.71 -3.31 -12.07
N ASP A 18 2.37 -3.94 -13.18
CA ASP A 18 3.01 -3.66 -14.47
C ASP A 18 2.48 -2.36 -15.07
N ASP A 19 3.30 -1.76 -15.93
CA ASP A 19 3.00 -0.52 -16.66
C ASP A 19 2.55 0.66 -15.77
N LEU A 20 3.04 0.72 -14.53
CA LEU A 20 2.83 1.88 -13.66
C LEU A 20 3.61 3.08 -14.18
N THR A 21 2.88 4.08 -14.67
CA THR A 21 3.43 5.35 -15.17
C THR A 21 3.42 6.48 -14.13
N GLY A 22 3.11 6.16 -12.88
CA GLY A 22 2.95 7.11 -11.77
C GLY A 22 1.54 7.09 -11.17
N GLY A 23 1.27 8.01 -10.24
CA GLY A 23 -0.02 8.12 -9.56
C GLY A 23 -0.14 7.23 -8.31
N PHE A 24 -1.32 6.67 -8.08
CA PHE A 24 -1.64 5.92 -6.85
C PHE A 24 -1.88 4.44 -7.12
N VAL A 25 -1.41 3.61 -6.19
CA VAL A 25 -1.84 2.21 -6.09
C VAL A 25 -2.70 2.05 -4.84
N LEU A 26 -3.93 1.60 -5.02
CA LEU A 26 -4.90 1.38 -3.95
C LEU A 26 -5.09 -0.11 -3.72
N THR A 27 -4.85 -0.55 -2.48
CA THR A 27 -4.99 -1.94 -2.05
C THR A 27 -5.64 -1.97 -0.67
N THR A 28 -6.19 -3.12 -0.30
CA THR A 28 -6.62 -3.38 1.08
C THR A 28 -5.44 -3.88 1.91
N TYR A 29 -5.54 -3.83 3.24
CA TYR A 29 -4.54 -4.42 4.13
C TYR A 29 -4.36 -5.93 3.93
N GLY A 30 -5.44 -6.66 3.64
CA GLY A 30 -5.39 -8.10 3.37
C GLY A 30 -4.55 -8.41 2.14
N THR A 31 -4.82 -7.71 1.03
CA THR A 31 -4.07 -7.87 -0.21
C THR A 31 -2.63 -7.35 -0.08
N MET A 32 -2.42 -6.24 0.62
CA MET A 32 -1.07 -5.72 0.90
C MET A 32 -0.23 -6.76 1.65
N ARG A 33 -0.80 -7.36 2.70
CA ARG A 33 -0.09 -8.37 3.49
C ARG A 33 0.30 -9.58 2.66
N SER A 34 -0.60 -10.10 1.82
CA SER A 34 -0.31 -11.27 0.98
C SER A 34 0.65 -10.97 -0.18
N ALA A 35 0.76 -9.70 -0.60
CA ALA A 35 1.60 -9.27 -1.70
C ALA A 35 2.79 -8.39 -1.25
N ALA A 36 3.16 -8.41 0.02
CA ALA A 36 4.13 -7.47 0.59
C ALA A 36 5.49 -7.53 -0.11
N ALA A 37 5.94 -8.73 -0.52
CA ALA A 37 7.18 -8.91 -1.27
C ALA A 37 7.11 -8.28 -2.67
N ALA A 38 6.01 -8.46 -3.40
CA ALA A 38 5.81 -7.87 -4.72
C ALA A 38 5.73 -6.33 -4.63
N LEU A 39 5.05 -5.81 -3.62
CA LEU A 39 5.01 -4.38 -3.34
C LEU A 39 6.40 -3.85 -2.95
N ALA A 40 7.17 -4.60 -2.15
CA ALA A 40 8.52 -4.20 -1.76
C ALA A 40 9.52 -4.16 -2.92
N GLY A 41 9.24 -4.87 -4.03
CA GLY A 41 10.03 -4.83 -5.26
C GLY A 41 9.86 -3.55 -6.10
N ARG A 42 9.03 -2.59 -5.67
CA ARG A 42 8.82 -1.30 -6.35
C ARG A 42 9.30 -0.13 -5.47
N SER A 43 9.71 0.95 -6.11
CA SER A 43 10.07 2.20 -5.44
C SER A 43 8.83 3.05 -5.15
N TRP A 44 8.50 3.25 -3.88
CA TRP A 44 7.37 4.07 -3.46
C TRP A 44 7.84 5.39 -2.88
N SER A 45 7.35 6.52 -3.41
CA SER A 45 7.62 7.84 -2.82
C SER A 45 6.92 8.04 -1.48
N MET A 46 5.75 7.41 -1.28
CA MET A 46 5.00 7.47 -0.02
C MET A 46 4.15 6.21 0.17
N VAL A 47 4.00 5.78 1.42
CA VAL A 47 2.99 4.81 1.85
C VAL A 47 1.97 5.50 2.75
N VAL A 48 0.69 5.39 2.40
CA VAL A 48 -0.43 5.90 3.21
C VAL A 48 -1.21 4.73 3.78
N ALA A 49 -1.37 4.71 5.10
CA ALA A 49 -2.14 3.72 5.84
C ALA A 49 -3.43 4.40 6.32
N ASP A 50 -4.52 4.19 5.60
CA ASP A 50 -5.84 4.70 5.98
C ASP A 50 -6.50 3.81 7.04
N GLU A 51 -7.33 4.39 7.89
CA GLU A 51 -7.95 3.71 9.03
C GLU A 51 -6.92 2.92 9.86
N ALA A 52 -5.79 3.57 10.17
CA ALA A 52 -4.61 2.93 10.76
C ALA A 52 -4.86 2.31 12.14
N GLN A 53 -6.00 2.60 12.79
CA GLN A 53 -6.48 1.85 13.95
C GLN A 53 -6.61 0.35 13.69
N HIS A 54 -6.84 -0.08 12.43
CA HIS A 54 -6.84 -1.49 12.05
C HIS A 54 -5.44 -2.14 12.09
N VAL A 55 -4.38 -1.35 12.15
CA VAL A 55 -2.98 -1.81 12.15
C VAL A 55 -2.20 -1.30 13.38
N LYS A 56 -2.92 -0.82 14.40
CA LYS A 56 -2.34 -0.23 15.62
C LYS A 56 -1.44 -1.16 16.42
N ASN A 57 -1.64 -2.47 16.31
CA ASN A 57 -0.79 -3.45 16.99
C ASN A 57 0.51 -3.66 16.19
N PRO A 58 1.66 -3.15 16.69
CA PRO A 58 2.94 -3.27 15.99
C PRO A 58 3.43 -4.72 15.94
N TYR A 59 2.83 -5.67 16.64
CA TYR A 59 3.23 -7.08 16.55
C TYR A 59 2.40 -7.87 15.53
N SER A 60 1.33 -7.27 15.00
CA SER A 60 0.46 -7.92 14.00
C SER A 60 1.20 -8.25 12.70
N ALA A 61 0.80 -9.34 12.04
CA ALA A 61 1.36 -9.73 10.75
C ALA A 61 1.19 -8.63 9.69
N THR A 62 0.06 -7.91 9.72
CA THR A 62 -0.20 -6.77 8.83
C THR A 62 0.77 -5.62 9.09
N ALA A 63 0.99 -5.22 10.35
CA ALA A 63 1.94 -4.17 10.69
C ALA A 63 3.38 -4.55 10.33
N LYS A 64 3.76 -5.82 10.53
CA LYS A 64 5.07 -6.35 10.13
C LYS A 64 5.25 -6.27 8.60
N ALA A 65 4.30 -6.77 7.83
CA ALA A 65 4.32 -6.72 6.37
C ALA A 65 4.34 -5.27 5.83
N LEU A 66 3.54 -4.36 6.40
CA LEU A 66 3.54 -2.96 5.97
C LEU A 66 4.91 -2.27 6.13
N ARG A 67 5.68 -2.67 7.14
CA ARG A 67 7.05 -2.14 7.38
C ARG A 67 8.09 -2.68 6.40
N THR A 68 7.84 -3.80 5.72
CA THR A 68 8.78 -4.33 4.73
C THR A 68 8.70 -3.62 3.38
N ILE A 69 7.64 -2.83 3.13
CA ILE A 69 7.50 -2.04 1.91
C ILE A 69 8.35 -0.77 2.06
N PRO A 70 9.43 -0.57 1.28
CA PRO A 70 10.33 0.57 1.43
C PRO A 70 9.66 1.85 0.90
N SER A 71 9.77 2.93 1.67
CA SER A 71 9.32 4.26 1.25
C SER A 71 9.96 5.34 2.12
N PRO A 72 10.36 6.50 1.56
CA PRO A 72 10.98 7.58 2.32
C PRO A 72 9.95 8.36 3.16
N ALA A 73 8.66 8.27 2.84
CA ALA A 73 7.59 8.94 3.58
C ALA A 73 6.46 7.96 3.93
N ARG A 74 5.92 8.09 5.14
CA ARG A 74 4.79 7.29 5.61
C ARG A 74 3.78 8.17 6.33
N VAL A 75 2.51 8.00 5.99
CA VAL A 75 1.39 8.69 6.65
C VAL A 75 0.43 7.65 7.17
N ALA A 76 0.03 7.77 8.44
CA ALA A 76 -1.05 7.00 9.02
C ALA A 76 -2.22 7.95 9.27
N LEU A 77 -3.39 7.62 8.71
CA LEU A 77 -4.63 8.37 8.89
C LEU A 77 -5.54 7.55 9.79
N THR A 78 -6.10 8.19 10.80
CA THR A 78 -7.15 7.65 11.67
C THR A 78 -8.21 8.72 11.85
N GLY A 79 -9.46 8.29 12.02
CA GLY A 79 -10.51 9.16 12.56
C GLY A 79 -10.27 9.54 14.02
#